data_AF-A0A171A6N7-F1
#
_entry.id   AF-A0A171A6N7-F1
#
_cell.length_a   1.000
_cell.length_b   1.000
_cell.length_c   1.000
_cell.angle_alpha   90.00
_cell.angle_beta   90.00
_cell.angle_gamma   90.00
#
_symmetry.space_group_name_H-M   'P 1'
#
loop_
_entity.id
_entity.type
_entity.pdbx_description
1 polymer ?
#
loop_
_entity_poly.entity_id
_entity_poly.type
_entity_poly.pdbx_seq_one_letter_code
_entity_poly.pdbx_strand_id
1 'polypeptide(L)'
;MILDVDAQARERAADEACDCVKAYAPAQASALATLLAATAAIERENSALEAELHAIVELTSTGHVGLDHISPLREIVLDDLPPQLRNYVSDLLEGRESTRAAGTVWSKTPPYR
;
A
#
# COMPACT_ATOMS: atom_id res chain seq x y z
N MET A 1 -9.45 -1.10 20.18
CA MET A 1 -9.17 -1.72 18.85
C MET A 1 -8.82 -0.59 17.88
N ILE A 2 -8.05 -0.75 16.80
CA ILE A 2 -7.73 0.40 15.90
C ILE A 2 -9.01 1.05 15.32
N LEU A 3 -10.04 0.24 15.06
CA LEU A 3 -11.36 0.71 14.60
C LEU A 3 -12.26 1.33 15.69
N ASP A 4 -11.79 1.38 16.93
CA ASP A 4 -12.52 2.01 18.07
C ASP A 4 -12.45 3.54 18.01
N VAL A 5 -11.51 4.07 17.23
CA VAL A 5 -11.45 5.48 16.85
C VAL A 5 -12.61 5.80 15.91
N ASP A 6 -13.04 7.05 15.82
CA ASP A 6 -14.07 7.44 14.84
C ASP A 6 -13.54 7.31 13.40
N ALA A 7 -14.40 6.89 12.46
CA ALA A 7 -13.99 6.69 11.07
C ALA A 7 -13.47 7.97 10.42
N GLN A 8 -14.06 9.13 10.76
CA GLN A 8 -13.59 10.43 10.26
C GLN A 8 -12.19 10.76 10.77
N ALA A 9 -11.85 10.33 11.99
CA ALA A 9 -10.50 10.52 12.52
C ALA A 9 -9.48 9.61 11.82
N ARG A 10 -9.87 8.40 11.38
CA ARG A 10 -9.00 7.53 10.57
C ARG A 10 -8.78 8.08 9.17
N GLU A 11 -9.85 8.55 8.52
CA GLU A 11 -9.79 9.26 7.24
C GLU A 11 -8.80 10.43 7.30
N ARG A 12 -8.97 11.34 8.28
CA ARG A 12 -8.05 12.47 8.46
C ARG A 12 -6.62 12.05 8.73
N ALA A 13 -6.41 11.00 9.53
CA ALA A 13 -5.07 10.52 9.82
C ALA A 13 -4.37 9.96 8.56
N ALA A 14 -5.11 9.29 7.67
CA ALA A 14 -4.60 8.83 6.40
C ALA A 14 -4.25 10.00 5.46
N ASP A 15 -5.09 11.03 5.41
CA ASP A 15 -4.81 12.25 4.65
C ASP A 15 -3.56 12.98 5.17
N GLU A 16 -3.45 13.18 6.49
CA GLU A 16 -2.29 13.82 7.11
C GLU A 16 -1.00 13.03 6.88
N ALA A 17 -1.08 11.69 6.87
CA ALA A 17 0.03 10.82 6.52
C ALA A 17 0.48 11.04 5.06
N CYS A 18 -0.47 11.24 4.15
CA CYS A 18 -0.19 11.55 2.74
C CYS A 18 0.54 12.90 2.59
N ASP A 19 0.07 13.94 3.28
CA ASP A 19 0.68 15.28 3.25
C ASP A 19 2.17 15.27 3.65
N CYS A 20 2.54 14.36 4.54
CA CYS A 20 3.89 14.23 5.07
C CYS A 20 4.76 13.18 4.34
N VAL A 21 4.28 12.57 3.25
CA VAL A 21 4.93 11.42 2.60
C VAL A 21 6.41 11.64 2.25
N LYS A 22 6.78 12.87 1.87
CA LYS A 22 8.15 13.26 1.50
C LYS A 22 9.07 13.48 2.69
N ALA A 23 8.54 13.60 3.90
CA ALA A 23 9.29 13.84 5.13
C ALA A 23 9.69 12.54 5.83
N TYR A 24 9.09 11.41 5.47
CA TYR A 24 9.36 10.14 6.11
C TYR A 24 10.70 9.54 5.67
N ALA A 25 11.45 9.03 6.65
CA ALA A 25 12.56 8.13 6.39
C ALA A 25 12.03 6.80 5.80
N PRO A 26 12.86 6.03 5.06
CA PRO A 26 12.43 4.77 4.45
C PRO A 26 11.78 3.77 5.43
N ALA A 27 12.32 3.67 6.64
CA ALA A 27 11.77 2.81 7.70
C ALA A 27 10.41 3.30 8.23
N GLN A 28 10.18 4.61 8.24
CA GLN A 28 8.90 5.20 8.65
C GLN A 28 7.85 4.97 7.56
N ALA A 29 8.22 5.17 6.28
CA ALA A 29 7.30 4.96 5.16
C ALA A 29 6.83 3.49 5.08
N SER A 30 7.74 2.53 5.23
CA SER A 30 7.42 1.10 5.23
C SER A 30 6.58 0.67 6.44
N ALA A 31 6.90 1.16 7.64
CA ALA A 31 6.11 0.89 8.84
C ALA A 31 4.69 1.48 8.74
N LEU A 32 4.57 2.71 8.25
CA LEU A 32 3.29 3.37 8.08
C LEU A 32 2.41 2.69 7.03
N ALA A 33 3.00 2.28 5.90
CA ALA A 33 2.28 1.51 4.90
C ALA A 33 1.79 0.15 5.43
N THR A 34 2.59 -0.51 6.28
CA THR A 34 2.19 -1.77 6.92
C THR A 34 1.00 -1.57 7.86
N LEU A 35 1.04 -0.50 8.65
CA LEU A 35 -0.05 -0.15 9.56
C LEU A 35 -1.33 0.20 8.79
N LEU A 36 -1.24 1.06 7.77
CA LEU A 36 -2.36 1.45 6.94
C LEU A 36 -2.96 0.26 6.20
N ALA A 37 -2.14 -0.64 5.66
CA ALA A 37 -2.62 -1.85 4.99
C ALA A 37 -3.38 -2.77 5.97
N ALA A 38 -2.90 -2.90 7.20
CA ALA A 38 -3.58 -3.68 8.24
C ALA A 38 -4.91 -3.02 8.67
N THR A 39 -4.97 -1.69 8.71
CA THR A 39 -6.23 -0.96 9.01
C THR A 39 -7.23 -1.10 7.86
N ALA A 40 -6.78 -0.90 6.61
CA ALA A 40 -7.60 -1.02 5.41
C ALA A 40 -8.18 -2.42 5.25
N ALA A 41 -7.44 -3.46 5.65
CA ALA A 41 -7.90 -4.84 5.62
C ALA A 41 -9.16 -5.11 6.48
N ILE A 42 -9.38 -4.30 7.52
CA ILE A 42 -10.50 -4.45 8.46
C ILE A 42 -11.49 -3.27 8.42
N GLU A 43 -11.21 -2.23 7.63
CA GLU A 43 -12.04 -1.03 7.53
C GLU A 43 -13.39 -1.35 6.86
N ARG A 44 -14.45 -0.73 7.39
CA ARG A 44 -15.83 -0.91 6.95
C ARG A 44 -16.42 0.37 6.35
N GLU A 45 -15.87 1.52 6.73
CA GLU A 45 -16.31 2.81 6.22
C GLU A 45 -15.56 3.13 4.92
N ASN A 46 -16.31 3.29 3.84
CA ASN A 46 -15.75 3.47 2.50
C ASN A 46 -14.86 4.71 2.37
N SER A 47 -15.20 5.83 3.04
CA SER A 47 -14.39 7.05 2.96
C SER A 47 -13.03 6.89 3.66
N ALA A 48 -13.03 6.26 4.83
CA ALA A 48 -11.80 5.93 5.55
C ALA A 48 -10.96 4.94 4.75
N LEU A 49 -11.57 3.89 4.18
CA LEU A 49 -10.88 2.92 3.34
C LEU A 49 -10.26 3.58 2.11
N GLU A 50 -10.98 4.48 1.44
CA GLU A 50 -10.46 5.22 0.28
C GLU A 50 -9.23 6.05 0.66
N ALA A 51 -9.29 6.80 1.76
CA ALA A 51 -8.17 7.62 2.25
C ALA A 51 -6.97 6.75 2.63
N GLU A 52 -7.19 5.62 3.31
CA GLU A 52 -6.14 4.67 3.67
C GLU A 52 -5.46 4.05 2.44
N LEU A 53 -6.23 3.62 1.44
CA LEU A 53 -5.70 3.08 0.18
C LEU A 53 -4.93 4.15 -0.60
N HIS A 54 -5.43 5.39 -0.63
CA HIS A 54 -4.75 6.51 -1.25
C HIS A 54 -3.39 6.78 -0.60
N ALA A 55 -3.33 6.83 0.73
CA ALA A 55 -2.09 7.01 1.47
C ALA A 55 -1.09 5.87 1.21
N ILE A 56 -1.55 4.62 1.08
CA ILE A 56 -0.70 3.47 0.72
C ILE A 56 -0.12 3.67 -0.69
N VAL A 57 -0.89 4.12 -1.67
CA VAL A 57 -0.40 4.40 -3.03
C VAL A 57 0.74 5.42 -2.98
N GLU A 58 0.52 6.53 -2.30
CA GLU A 58 1.50 7.61 -2.18
C GLU A 58 2.77 7.13 -1.47
N LEU A 59 2.64 6.35 -0.39
CA LEU A 59 3.78 5.73 0.28
C LEU A 59 4.52 4.75 -0.63
N THR A 60 3.82 3.98 -1.46
CA THR A 60 4.48 3.08 -2.42
C THR A 60 5.18 3.81 -3.57
N SER A 61 4.73 5.02 -3.91
CA SER A 61 5.39 5.86 -4.92
C SER A 61 6.82 6.28 -4.50
N THR A 62 7.11 6.28 -3.19
CA THR A 62 8.45 6.57 -2.65
C THR A 62 9.49 5.51 -3.00
N GLY A 63 9.06 4.30 -3.39
CA GLY A 63 9.93 3.16 -3.66
C GLY A 63 10.44 2.43 -2.42
N HIS A 64 10.07 2.87 -1.21
CA HIS A 64 10.47 2.23 0.05
C HIS A 64 9.48 1.15 0.53
N VAL A 65 8.31 1.05 -0.11
CA VAL A 65 7.25 0.10 0.24
C VAL A 65 7.13 -0.97 -0.83
N GLY A 66 7.54 -2.19 -0.48
CA GLY A 66 7.34 -3.41 -1.28
C GLY A 66 6.04 -4.16 -0.94
N LEU A 67 5.70 -5.17 -1.75
CA LEU A 67 4.50 -5.99 -1.62
C LEU A 67 4.30 -6.60 -0.22
N ASP A 68 5.38 -7.00 0.45
CA ASP A 68 5.29 -7.64 1.76
C ASP A 68 4.67 -6.69 2.81
N HIS A 69 4.89 -5.38 2.68
CA HIS A 69 4.31 -4.37 3.58
C HIS A 69 2.81 -4.16 3.35
N ILE A 70 2.32 -4.38 2.12
CA ILE A 70 0.90 -4.22 1.78
C ILE A 70 0.17 -5.56 1.67
N SER A 71 0.82 -6.65 2.07
CA SER A 71 0.24 -7.99 2.06
C SER A 71 -1.09 -8.13 2.82
N PRO A 72 -1.39 -7.36 3.90
CA PRO A 72 -2.69 -7.41 4.55
C PRO A 72 -3.87 -7.05 3.63
N LEU A 73 -3.66 -6.25 2.58
CA LEU A 73 -4.72 -5.91 1.62
C LEU A 73 -5.32 -7.13 0.91
N ARG A 74 -4.61 -8.26 0.90
CA ARG A 74 -5.11 -9.53 0.35
C ARG A 74 -6.25 -10.14 1.17
N GLU A 75 -6.44 -9.69 2.40
CA GLU A 75 -7.53 -10.13 3.27
C GLU A 75 -8.85 -9.41 2.94
N ILE A 76 -8.82 -8.35 2.14
CA ILE A 76 -10.01 -7.61 1.70
C ILE A 76 -10.82 -8.47 0.72
N VAL A 77 -12.10 -8.66 1.04
CA VAL A 77 -13.05 -9.34 0.15
C VAL A 77 -13.50 -8.36 -0.94
N LEU A 78 -12.87 -8.45 -2.11
CA LEU A 78 -13.10 -7.52 -3.24
C LEU A 78 -14.57 -7.44 -3.70
N ASP A 79 -15.33 -8.54 -3.56
CA ASP A 79 -16.73 -8.59 -3.98
C ASP A 79 -17.64 -7.71 -3.13
N ASP A 80 -17.26 -7.43 -1.87
CA ASP A 80 -18.01 -6.56 -0.95
C ASP A 80 -17.71 -5.07 -1.16
N LEU A 81 -16.68 -4.75 -1.96
CA LEU A 81 -16.28 -3.37 -2.22
C LEU A 81 -17.08 -2.71 -3.36
N PRO A 82 -17.34 -1.39 -3.25
CA PRO A 82 -17.70 -0.56 -4.38
C PRO A 82 -16.70 -0.72 -5.54
N PRO A 83 -17.13 -0.63 -6.81
CA PRO A 83 -16.26 -0.86 -7.96
C PRO A 83 -14.97 -0.01 -7.98
N GLN A 84 -15.04 1.22 -7.48
CA GLN A 84 -13.90 2.14 -7.43
C GLN A 84 -12.82 1.64 -6.46
N LEU A 85 -13.20 1.26 -5.25
CA LEU A 85 -12.28 0.73 -4.23
C LEU A 85 -11.73 -0.64 -4.63
N ARG A 86 -12.55 -1.48 -5.28
CA ARG A 86 -12.10 -2.75 -5.84
C ARG A 86 -10.95 -2.56 -6.82
N ASN A 87 -11.13 -1.68 -7.80
CA ASN A 87 -10.07 -1.38 -8.77
C ASN A 87 -8.81 -0.87 -8.06
N TYR A 88 -8.99 -0.05 -7.01
CA TYR A 88 -7.87 0.52 -6.28
C TYR A 88 -7.00 -0.54 -5.58
N VAL A 89 -7.64 -1.51 -4.92
CA VAL A 89 -6.97 -2.65 -4.28
C VAL A 89 -6.33 -3.57 -5.32
N SER A 90 -7.02 -3.86 -6.42
CA SER A 90 -6.47 -4.67 -7.52
C SER A 90 -5.21 -4.03 -8.11
N ASP A 91 -5.24 -2.73 -8.42
CA ASP A 91 -4.09 -2.01 -8.99
C ASP A 91 -2.87 -2.04 -8.07
N LEU A 92 -3.07 -1.88 -6.75
CA LEU A 92 -2.02 -1.94 -5.74
C LEU A 92 -1.35 -3.33 -5.67
N LEU A 93 -2.14 -4.39 -5.81
CA LEU A 93 -1.66 -5.78 -5.76
C LEU A 93 -1.03 -6.23 -7.09
N GLU A 94 -1.67 -5.92 -8.22
CA GLU A 94 -1.25 -6.33 -9.57
C GLU A 94 -0.02 -5.55 -10.07
N GLY A 95 0.05 -4.24 -9.80
CA GLY A 95 1.12 -3.37 -10.27
C GLY A 95 2.52 -3.80 -9.83
N ARG A 96 2.62 -4.73 -8.85
CA ARG A 96 3.89 -5.17 -8.28
C ARG A 96 4.17 -6.67 -8.39
N GLU A 97 3.23 -7.48 -8.90
CA GLU A 97 3.54 -8.86 -9.32
C GLU A 97 4.50 -8.86 -10.53
N SER A 98 4.39 -7.85 -11.40
CA SER A 98 5.21 -7.70 -12.61
C SER A 98 6.69 -7.37 -12.33
N THR A 99 7.02 -6.78 -11.18
CA THR A 99 8.42 -6.39 -10.85
C THR A 99 9.24 -7.52 -10.23
N ARG A 100 8.62 -8.60 -9.74
CA ARG A 100 9.35 -9.77 -9.20
C ARG A 100 9.81 -10.76 -10.28
N ALA A 101 9.22 -10.70 -11.48
CA ALA A 101 9.56 -11.56 -12.61
C ALA A 101 10.77 -11.08 -13.44
N ALA A 102 11.21 -9.82 -13.30
CA ALA A 102 12.31 -9.24 -14.09
C ALA A 102 13.71 -9.37 -13.43
N GLY A 103 13.84 -10.11 -12.34
CA GLY A 103 15.07 -10.19 -11.53
C GLY A 103 16.04 -11.33 -11.85
N THR A 104 15.81 -12.15 -12.88
CA THR A 104 16.70 -13.29 -13.16
C THR A 104 17.24 -13.26 -14.59
N VAL A 105 18.58 -13.25 -14.69
CA VAL A 105 19.44 -13.42 -15.87
C VAL A 105 19.90 -12.12 -16.57
N TRP A 106 21.04 -11.59 -16.11
CA TRP A 106 22.18 -11.37 -17.00
C TRP A 106 23.51 -11.39 -16.23
N SER A 107 23.93 -12.59 -15.81
CA SER A 107 25.35 -12.84 -15.49
C SER A 107 26.00 -13.44 -16.73
N LYS A 108 26.57 -12.59 -17.59
CA LYS A 108 27.62 -13.01 -18.52
C LYS A 108 28.77 -12.02 -18.44
N THR A 109 29.73 -12.34 -17.59
CA THR A 109 31.09 -11.80 -17.63
C THR A 109 31.74 -12.05 -19.00
N PRO A 110 32.68 -11.19 -19.44
CA PRO A 110 33.23 -11.20 -20.79
C PRO A 110 34.43 -12.16 -20.88
N PRO A 111 34.81 -12.64 -22.08
CA PRO A 111 36.19 -12.97 -22.35
C PRO A 111 36.85 -11.84 -23.15
N TYR A 112 37.92 -11.32 -22.56
CA TYR A 112 39.04 -10.72 -23.28
C TYR A 112 39.40 -11.56 -24.52
N ARG A 113 39.52 -10.89 -25.68
CA ARG A 113 40.58 -11.15 -26.66
C ARG A 113 40.71 -9.97 -27.62
#